data_AF-I1MDI7-F1
#
_entry.id   AF-I1MDI7-F1
#
_cell.length_a   1.000
_cell.length_b   1.000
_cell.length_c   1.000
_cell.angle_alpha   90.00
_cell.angle_beta   90.00
_cell.angle_gamma   90.00
#
_symmetry.space_group_name_H-M   'P 1'
#
loop_
_entity.id
_entity.type
_entity.pdbx_description
1 polymer ?
#
loop_
_entity_poly.entity_id
_entity_poly.type
_entity_poly.pdbx_seq_one_letter_code
_entity_poly.pdbx_strand_id
1 'polypeptide(L)'
;IIKLTNNGSATPSELVAASLSHAFALFVAVSVGANISGGHVNPAITFGAFVGGHITLFRSILYWIAQLLGSVVACLLLKFATGGLETSAFALSPGVEAGNALVFEIVMTFGLVYTVYATAVDPKKGDLGIIPPIAIGFIVGANILAGGTFDGSSCQLDLG
;
A
#
# COMPACT_ATOMS: atom_id res chain seq x y z
N ILE A 1 0.46 10.75 -12.12
CA ILE A 1 -0.14 10.78 -13.49
C ILE A 1 -1.67 10.84 -13.47
N ILE A 2 -2.36 10.75 -12.31
CA ILE A 2 -3.84 10.66 -12.25
C ILE A 2 -4.46 11.67 -11.25
N LYS A 3 -3.75 12.76 -10.95
CA LYS A 3 -4.30 13.91 -10.19
C LYS A 3 -3.86 15.20 -10.86
N LEU A 4 -4.28 15.38 -12.10
CA LEU A 4 -4.26 16.67 -12.78
C LEU A 4 -5.70 17.16 -12.73
N THR A 5 -5.97 18.17 -11.91
CA THR A 5 -7.24 18.96 -11.78
C THR A 5 -7.93 18.81 -10.42
N ASN A 6 -7.74 19.83 -9.58
CA ASN A 6 -8.69 20.43 -8.62
C ASN A 6 -9.56 19.50 -7.76
N ASN A 7 -9.21 19.30 -6.48
CA ASN A 7 -10.11 19.09 -5.32
C ASN A 7 -11.42 18.29 -5.53
N GLY A 8 -11.46 17.38 -6.49
CA GLY A 8 -12.60 16.56 -6.85
C GLY A 8 -12.35 15.13 -6.38
N SER A 9 -13.41 14.48 -5.91
CA SER A 9 -13.44 13.04 -5.66
C SER A 9 -12.85 12.29 -6.86
N ALA A 10 -11.94 11.35 -6.61
CA ALA A 10 -11.37 10.52 -7.67
C ALA A 10 -12.50 9.88 -8.49
N THR A 11 -12.48 10.05 -9.80
CA THR A 11 -13.44 9.37 -10.67
C THR A 11 -13.23 7.85 -10.58
N PRO A 12 -14.26 7.01 -10.86
CA PRO A 12 -14.09 5.56 -10.82
C PRO A 12 -12.91 5.06 -11.67
N SER A 13 -12.65 5.70 -12.82
CA SER A 13 -11.50 5.36 -13.67
C SER A 13 -10.16 5.74 -13.03
N GLU A 14 -10.08 6.87 -12.33
CA GLU A 14 -8.88 7.29 -11.60
C GLU A 14 -8.58 6.35 -10.43
N LEU A 15 -9.62 5.93 -9.70
CA LEU A 15 -9.50 4.97 -8.61
C LEU A 15 -9.00 3.60 -9.11
N VAL A 16 -9.58 3.09 -10.21
CA VAL A 16 -9.14 1.84 -10.84
C VAL A 16 -7.70 1.94 -11.32
N ALA A 17 -7.33 3.06 -11.95
CA ALA A 17 -5.98 3.24 -12.46
C ALA A 17 -4.95 3.39 -11.32
N ALA A 18 -5.31 4.07 -10.23
CA ALA A 18 -4.48 4.14 -9.02
C ALA A 18 -4.31 2.75 -8.37
N SER A 19 -5.39 1.97 -8.25
CA SER A 19 -5.38 0.61 -7.72
C SER A 19 -4.45 -0.31 -8.53
N LEU A 20 -4.64 -0.34 -9.86
CA LEU A 20 -3.82 -1.16 -10.75
C LEU A 20 -2.35 -0.73 -10.73
N SER A 21 -2.09 0.59 -10.70
CA SER A 21 -0.73 1.11 -10.60
C SER A 21 -0.03 0.62 -9.32
N HIS A 22 -0.71 0.65 -8.17
CA HIS A 22 -0.14 0.15 -6.92
C HIS A 22 0.03 -1.37 -6.94
N ALA A 23 -0.96 -2.09 -7.47
CA ALA A 23 -0.90 -3.54 -7.56
C ALA A 23 0.29 -4.03 -8.38
N PHE A 24 0.50 -3.45 -9.56
CA PHE A 24 1.62 -3.80 -10.44
C PHE A 24 2.96 -3.32 -9.90
N ALA A 25 3.03 -2.08 -9.38
CA ALA A 25 4.27 -1.56 -8.80
C ALA A 25 4.71 -2.41 -7.60
N LEU A 26 3.79 -2.77 -6.71
CA LEU A 26 4.10 -3.58 -5.55
C LEU A 26 4.42 -5.02 -5.92
N PHE A 27 3.69 -5.62 -6.88
CA PHE A 27 4.04 -6.94 -7.42
C PHE A 27 5.50 -6.98 -7.89
N VAL A 28 5.93 -6.00 -8.68
CA VAL A 28 7.30 -5.92 -9.16
C VAL A 28 8.28 -5.64 -8.03
N ALA A 29 7.98 -4.69 -7.14
CA ALA A 29 8.86 -4.33 -6.02
C ALA A 29 9.12 -5.50 -5.06
N VAL A 30 8.09 -6.28 -4.74
CA VAL A 30 8.23 -7.51 -3.94
C VAL A 30 9.03 -8.55 -4.73
N SER A 31 8.74 -8.74 -6.02
CA SER A 31 9.43 -9.74 -6.86
C SER A 31 10.95 -9.51 -6.92
N VAL A 32 11.38 -8.27 -7.13
CA VAL A 32 12.82 -7.94 -7.22
C VAL A 32 13.50 -7.96 -5.86
N GLY A 33 12.75 -7.71 -4.77
CA GLY A 33 13.26 -7.74 -3.41
C GLY A 33 13.21 -9.12 -2.73
N ALA A 34 12.44 -10.07 -3.25
CA ALA A 34 12.11 -11.33 -2.57
C ALA A 34 13.35 -12.12 -2.14
N ASN A 35 14.32 -12.29 -3.04
CA ASN A 35 15.53 -13.09 -2.78
C ASN A 35 16.65 -12.32 -2.05
N ILE A 36 16.46 -11.04 -1.75
CA ILE A 36 17.48 -10.18 -1.13
C ILE A 36 17.04 -9.77 0.28
N SER A 37 15.83 -9.24 0.39
CA SER A 37 15.26 -8.68 1.63
C SER A 37 13.94 -9.31 2.04
N GLY A 38 13.48 -10.37 1.35
CA GLY A 38 12.12 -10.89 1.49
C GLY A 38 11.05 -9.99 0.87
N GLY A 39 11.43 -8.87 0.24
CA GLY A 39 10.49 -7.99 -0.45
C GLY A 39 9.47 -7.33 0.48
N HIS A 40 9.86 -6.91 1.69
CA HIS A 40 8.91 -6.32 2.64
C HIS A 40 8.22 -5.07 2.10
N VAL A 41 9.00 -4.12 1.53
CA VAL A 41 8.54 -2.87 0.86
C VAL A 41 7.58 -1.98 1.70
N ASN A 42 7.30 -2.34 2.95
CA ASN A 42 6.31 -1.70 3.80
C ASN A 42 6.70 -1.85 5.29
N PRO A 43 6.65 -0.75 6.07
CA PRO A 43 6.93 -0.78 7.50
C PRO A 43 6.02 -1.71 8.32
N ALA A 44 4.73 -1.80 7.99
CA ALA A 44 3.77 -2.68 8.66
C ALA A 44 4.06 -4.17 8.38
N ILE A 45 4.50 -4.52 7.17
CA ILE A 45 4.95 -5.88 6.84
C ILE A 45 6.20 -6.23 7.68
N THR A 46 7.14 -5.30 7.77
CA THR A 46 8.36 -5.47 8.59
C THR A 46 8.04 -5.59 10.07
N PHE A 47 7.08 -4.80 10.56
CA PHE A 47 6.61 -4.88 11.93
C PHE A 47 5.90 -6.22 12.21
N GLY A 48 5.03 -6.68 11.30
CA GLY A 48 4.41 -7.99 11.38
C GLY A 48 5.46 -9.10 11.50
N ALA A 49 6.42 -9.12 10.56
CA ALA A 49 7.53 -10.07 10.57
C ALA A 49 8.35 -10.02 11.87
N PHE A 50 8.55 -8.82 12.44
CA PHE A 50 9.25 -8.66 13.72
C PHE A 50 8.47 -9.28 14.88
N VAL A 51 7.17 -8.98 14.97
CA VAL A 51 6.28 -9.52 16.02
C VAL A 51 6.18 -11.05 15.92
N GLY A 52 6.14 -11.62 14.71
CA GLY A 52 6.17 -13.08 14.56
C GLY A 52 7.56 -13.72 14.61
N GLY A 53 8.62 -12.96 14.91
CA GLY A 53 9.97 -13.52 15.12
C GLY A 53 10.74 -13.90 13.85
N HIS A 54 10.37 -13.37 12.69
CA HIS A 54 11.03 -13.64 11.40
C HIS A 54 12.11 -12.62 11.02
N ILE A 55 12.28 -11.55 11.80
CA ILE A 55 13.33 -10.54 11.62
C ILE A 55 13.74 -9.97 12.98
N THR A 56 15.02 -9.63 13.15
CA THR A 56 15.53 -9.04 14.40
C THR A 56 15.18 -7.55 14.48
N LEU A 57 15.04 -6.99 15.70
CA LEU A 57 14.76 -5.57 15.91
C LEU A 57 15.73 -4.65 15.14
N PHE A 58 17.03 -4.96 15.20
CA PHE A 58 18.05 -4.19 14.48
C PHE A 58 17.80 -4.19 12.96
N ARG A 59 17.51 -5.35 12.37
CA ARG A 59 17.19 -5.44 10.94
C ARG A 59 15.88 -4.72 10.61
N SER A 60 14.87 -4.79 11.49
CA SER A 60 13.62 -4.06 11.31
C SER A 60 13.84 -2.55 11.25
N ILE A 61 14.69 -2.00 12.13
CA ILE A 61 15.05 -0.57 12.12
C ILE A 61 15.73 -0.19 10.79
N LEU A 62 16.69 -0.99 10.32
CA LEU A 62 17.33 -0.76 9.02
C LEU A 62 16.34 -0.80 7.86
N TYR A 63 15.37 -1.72 7.91
CA TYR A 63 14.32 -1.84 6.89
C TYR A 63 13.42 -0.61 6.90
N TRP A 64 12.99 -0.13 8.07
CA TRP A 64 12.17 1.08 8.18
C TRP A 64 12.91 2.31 7.67
N ILE A 65 14.19 2.49 8.01
CA ILE A 65 15.00 3.59 7.48
C ILE A 65 15.08 3.52 5.96
N ALA A 66 15.39 2.34 5.39
CA ALA A 66 15.48 2.16 3.95
C ALA A 66 14.14 2.42 3.23
N GLN A 67 13.03 1.94 3.80
CA GLN A 67 11.67 2.13 3.25
C GLN A 67 11.27 3.61 3.27
N LEU A 68 11.51 4.31 4.37
CA LEU A 68 11.19 5.74 4.49
C LEU A 68 12.07 6.58 3.56
N LEU A 69 13.37 6.31 3.47
CA LEU A 69 14.27 7.00 2.53
C LEU A 69 13.87 6.74 1.08
N GLY A 70 13.55 5.49 0.72
CA GLY A 70 13.07 5.15 -0.61
C GLY A 70 11.78 5.89 -0.99
N SER A 71 10.84 6.00 -0.05
CA SER A 71 9.60 6.77 -0.23
C SER A 71 9.88 8.27 -0.44
N VAL A 72 10.75 8.88 0.37
CA VAL A 72 11.14 10.29 0.21
C VAL A 72 11.79 10.53 -1.15
N VAL A 73 12.73 9.68 -1.57
CA VAL A 73 13.38 9.78 -2.89
C VAL A 73 12.36 9.63 -4.02
N ALA A 74 11.42 8.69 -3.92
CA ALA A 74 10.36 8.53 -4.91
C ALA A 74 9.47 9.78 -5.04
N CYS A 75 9.08 10.41 -3.91
CA CYS A 75 8.32 11.67 -3.93
C CYS A 75 9.10 12.83 -4.56
N LEU A 76 10.40 12.95 -4.27
CA LEU A 76 11.24 13.99 -4.87
C LEU A 76 11.42 13.79 -6.38
N LEU A 77 11.66 12.56 -6.82
CA LEU A 77 11.76 12.22 -8.24
C LEU A 77 10.43 12.45 -8.96
N LEU A 78 9.30 12.12 -8.34
CA LEU A 78 7.98 12.39 -8.89
C LEU A 78 7.77 13.90 -9.06
N LYS A 79 8.02 14.70 -8.02
CA LYS A 79 7.91 16.16 -8.08
C LYS A 79 8.78 16.76 -9.18
N PHE A 80 10.01 16.26 -9.34
CA PHE A 80 10.91 16.68 -10.42
C PHE A 80 10.36 16.31 -11.80
N ALA A 81 9.95 15.05 -12.00
CA ALA A 81 9.43 14.55 -13.26
C ALA A 81 8.11 15.22 -13.69
N THR A 82 7.33 15.71 -12.74
CA THR A 82 6.05 16.40 -12.99
C THR A 82 6.18 17.92 -13.06
N GLY A 83 7.40 18.48 -13.11
CA GLY A 83 7.60 19.93 -13.23
C GLY A 83 7.16 20.72 -11.99
N GLY A 84 7.25 20.12 -10.80
CA GLY A 84 6.94 20.77 -9.54
C GLY A 84 5.50 20.62 -9.04
N LEU A 85 4.65 19.84 -9.73
CA LEU A 85 3.31 19.50 -9.23
C LEU A 85 3.35 18.92 -7.82
N GLU A 86 2.32 19.21 -7.03
CA GLU A 86 2.23 18.75 -5.65
C GLU A 86 2.08 17.22 -5.57
N THR A 87 2.81 16.62 -4.64
CA THR A 87 2.65 15.22 -4.26
C THR A 87 1.67 15.15 -3.10
N SER A 88 0.45 14.68 -3.36
CA SER A 88 -0.57 14.50 -2.32
C SER A 88 -0.08 13.51 -1.26
N ALA A 89 -0.15 13.90 0.02
CA ALA A 89 -0.14 12.95 1.12
C ALA A 89 -1.51 12.27 1.24
N PHE A 90 -1.59 11.18 2.02
CA PHE A 90 -2.86 10.65 2.48
C PHE A 90 -3.57 11.70 3.35
N ALA A 91 -4.83 11.97 3.04
CA ALA A 91 -5.70 12.86 3.79
C ALA A 91 -7.04 12.14 4.02
N LEU A 92 -7.73 12.46 5.11
CA LEU A 92 -9.08 11.96 5.36
C LEU A 92 -10.07 12.70 4.46
N SER A 93 -11.00 11.97 3.86
CA SER A 93 -12.16 12.59 3.20
C SER A 93 -12.97 13.48 4.13
N PRO A 94 -13.56 14.57 3.58
CA PRO A 94 -14.55 15.35 4.31
C PRO A 94 -15.65 14.45 4.87
N GLY A 95 -15.87 14.51 6.19
CA GLY A 95 -16.92 13.75 6.87
C GLY A 95 -16.51 12.38 7.42
N VAL A 96 -15.30 11.87 7.11
CA VAL A 96 -14.82 10.62 7.70
C VAL A 96 -14.15 10.90 9.04
N GLU A 97 -14.71 10.37 10.12
CA GLU A 97 -14.09 10.44 11.44
C GLU A 97 -12.78 9.66 11.48
N ALA A 98 -11.77 10.20 12.16
CA ALA A 98 -10.46 9.57 12.30
C ALA A 98 -10.53 8.15 12.88
N GLY A 99 -11.48 7.89 13.78
CA GLY A 99 -11.71 6.55 14.34
C GLY A 99 -12.15 5.53 13.30
N ASN A 100 -13.07 5.91 12.40
CA ASN A 100 -13.56 5.04 11.34
C ASN A 100 -12.45 4.72 10.33
N ALA A 101 -11.72 5.75 9.89
CA ALA A 101 -10.58 5.56 9.00
C ALA A 101 -9.50 4.67 9.61
N LEU A 102 -9.23 4.83 10.90
CA LEU A 102 -8.27 3.96 11.61
C LEU A 102 -8.71 2.50 11.62
N VAL A 103 -10.00 2.21 11.87
CA VAL A 103 -10.51 0.83 11.84
C VAL A 103 -10.37 0.24 10.43
N PHE A 104 -10.71 1.00 9.40
CA PHE A 104 -10.52 0.57 8.01
C PHE A 104 -9.05 0.28 7.70
N GLU A 105 -8.15 1.17 8.08
CA GLU A 105 -6.71 1.00 7.86
C GLU A 105 -6.17 -0.24 8.57
N ILE A 106 -6.64 -0.52 9.80
CA ILE A 106 -6.28 -1.73 10.55
C ILE A 106 -6.73 -2.98 9.79
N VAL A 107 -7.97 -3.05 9.31
CA VAL A 107 -8.50 -4.22 8.58
C VAL A 107 -7.74 -4.45 7.28
N MET A 108 -7.52 -3.40 6.50
CA MET A 108 -6.79 -3.48 5.22
C MET A 108 -5.33 -3.89 5.43
N THR A 109 -4.67 -3.30 6.42
CA THR A 109 -3.27 -3.61 6.77
C THR A 109 -3.15 -5.03 7.30
N PHE A 110 -4.11 -5.50 8.10
CA PHE A 110 -4.17 -6.89 8.55
C PHE A 110 -4.25 -7.84 7.35
N GLY A 111 -5.16 -7.58 6.39
CA GLY A 111 -5.27 -8.39 5.17
C GLY A 111 -3.95 -8.46 4.37
N LEU A 112 -3.25 -7.33 4.24
CA LEU A 112 -1.93 -7.27 3.61
C LEU A 112 -0.88 -8.10 4.37
N VAL A 113 -0.71 -7.87 5.67
CA VAL A 113 0.30 -8.56 6.48
C VAL A 113 -0.02 -10.06 6.56
N TYR A 114 -1.29 -10.43 6.70
CA TYR A 114 -1.73 -11.83 6.68
C TYR A 114 -1.42 -12.50 5.34
N THR A 115 -1.64 -11.80 4.21
CA THR A 115 -1.28 -12.30 2.88
C THR A 115 0.22 -12.59 2.77
N VAL A 116 1.07 -11.69 3.28
CA VAL A 116 2.52 -11.92 3.35
C VAL A 116 2.83 -13.14 4.21
N TYR A 117 2.19 -13.29 5.36
CA TYR A 117 2.41 -14.45 6.23
C TYR A 117 2.05 -15.77 5.55
N ALA A 118 0.84 -15.86 5.02
CA ALA A 118 0.31 -17.09 4.41
C ALA A 118 1.06 -17.49 3.13
N THR A 119 1.54 -16.51 2.35
CA THR A 119 2.18 -16.79 1.06
C THR A 119 3.70 -16.80 1.13
N ALA A 120 4.33 -15.92 1.91
CA ALA A 120 5.79 -15.75 1.92
C ALA A 120 6.47 -16.40 3.13
N VAL A 121 5.85 -16.34 4.32
CA VAL A 121 6.53 -16.64 5.59
C VAL A 121 6.25 -18.05 6.11
N ASP A 122 5.01 -18.53 6.01
CA ASP A 122 4.61 -19.82 6.59
C ASP A 122 5.42 -20.97 5.94
N PRO A 123 6.13 -21.81 6.72
CA PRO A 123 6.81 -22.99 6.20
C PRO A 123 5.85 -24.01 5.53
N LYS A 124 4.56 -23.96 5.84
CA LYS A 124 3.51 -24.83 5.28
C LYS A 124 2.80 -24.23 4.06
N LYS A 125 3.28 -23.11 3.51
CA LYS A 125 2.68 -22.42 2.35
C LYS A 125 2.51 -23.28 1.09
N GLY A 126 3.30 -24.34 0.92
CA GLY A 126 3.28 -25.17 -0.28
C GLY A 126 3.41 -24.34 -1.56
N ASP A 127 2.54 -24.59 -2.54
CA ASP A 127 2.53 -23.89 -3.83
C ASP A 127 2.22 -22.38 -3.72
N LEU A 128 1.62 -21.92 -2.60
CA LEU A 128 1.43 -20.48 -2.35
C LEU A 128 2.76 -19.72 -2.26
N GLY A 129 3.86 -20.41 -1.99
CA GLY A 129 5.21 -19.85 -2.00
C GLY A 129 5.71 -19.41 -3.38
N ILE A 130 5.02 -19.76 -4.46
CA ILE A 130 5.34 -19.34 -5.84
C ILE A 130 4.74 -17.96 -6.16
N ILE A 131 3.58 -17.65 -5.58
CA ILE A 131 2.79 -16.45 -5.87
C ILE A 131 2.81 -15.31 -4.82
N PRO A 132 3.74 -15.21 -3.83
CA PRO A 132 3.68 -14.12 -2.87
C PRO A 132 3.67 -12.73 -3.51
N PRO A 133 4.56 -12.41 -4.48
CA PRO A 133 4.60 -11.07 -5.04
C PRO A 133 3.27 -10.64 -5.67
N ILE A 134 2.62 -11.53 -6.44
CA ILE A 134 1.35 -11.21 -7.11
C ILE A 134 0.20 -11.11 -6.12
N ALA A 135 0.15 -12.00 -5.11
CA ALA A 135 -0.85 -11.95 -4.05
C ALA A 135 -0.76 -10.65 -3.25
N ILE A 136 0.47 -10.25 -2.88
CA ILE A 136 0.75 -9.01 -2.15
C ILE A 136 0.40 -7.76 -2.98
N GLY A 137 0.72 -7.75 -4.28
CA GLY A 137 0.31 -6.67 -5.17
C GLY A 137 -1.22 -6.54 -5.25
N PHE A 138 -1.92 -7.64 -5.49
CA PHE A 138 -3.37 -7.64 -5.68
C PHE A 138 -4.16 -7.32 -4.42
N ILE A 139 -3.74 -7.75 -3.23
CA ILE A 139 -4.42 -7.36 -2.00
C ILE A 139 -4.32 -5.85 -1.74
N VAL A 140 -3.18 -5.21 -2.06
CA VAL A 140 -3.05 -3.75 -1.96
C VAL A 140 -3.92 -3.05 -3.00
N GLY A 141 -3.95 -3.54 -4.24
CA GLY A 141 -4.87 -3.03 -5.26
C GLY A 141 -6.34 -3.12 -4.82
N ALA A 142 -6.75 -4.25 -4.26
CA ALA A 142 -8.10 -4.47 -3.73
C ALA A 142 -8.41 -3.54 -2.55
N ASN A 143 -7.47 -3.37 -1.63
CA ASN A 143 -7.61 -2.44 -0.50
C ASN A 143 -7.79 -0.99 -0.99
N ILE A 144 -7.09 -0.56 -2.04
CA ILE A 144 -7.27 0.77 -2.62
C ILE A 144 -8.66 0.93 -3.22
N LEU A 145 -9.17 -0.08 -3.93
CA LEU A 145 -10.54 -0.05 -4.46
C LEU A 145 -11.57 0.05 -3.33
N ALA A 146 -11.39 -0.73 -2.26
CA ALA A 146 -12.27 -0.72 -1.11
C ALA A 146 -12.21 0.62 -0.35
N GLY A 147 -11.00 1.14 -0.07
CA GLY A 147 -10.80 2.40 0.65
C GLY A 147 -11.26 3.62 -0.15
N GLY A 148 -11.03 3.63 -1.46
CA GLY A 148 -11.42 4.73 -2.34
C GLY A 148 -12.94 4.92 -2.46
N THR A 149 -13.74 3.90 -2.15
CA THR A 149 -15.20 4.09 -2.08
C THR A 149 -15.63 4.87 -0.84
N PHE A 150 -14.94 4.67 0.29
CA PHE A 150 -15.17 5.40 1.53
C PHE A 150 -14.55 6.81 1.52
N ASP A 151 -13.51 7.02 0.71
CA ASP A 151 -12.77 8.27 0.59
C ASP A 151 -13.20 9.13 -0.61
N GLY A 152 -14.40 8.91 -1.21
CA GLY A 152 -14.83 9.81 -2.28
C GLY A 152 -16.07 9.49 -3.10
N SER A 153 -16.66 8.29 -3.04
CA SER A 153 -17.85 7.98 -3.86
C SER A 153 -19.14 7.74 -3.09
N SER A 154 -19.09 7.31 -1.82
CA SER A 154 -20.31 7.07 -1.04
C SER A 154 -21.00 8.35 -0.54
N CYS A 155 -20.28 9.44 -0.25
CA CYS A 155 -20.92 10.66 0.29
C CYS A 155 -21.72 11.48 -0.74
N GLN A 156 -21.54 11.25 -2.05
CA GLN A 156 -22.24 12.01 -3.09
C GLN A 156 -23.49 11.30 -3.64
N LEU A 157 -23.61 9.98 -3.48
CA LEU A 157 -24.80 9.23 -3.91
C LEU A 157 -26.05 9.57 -3.07
N ASP A 158 -25.88 10.14 -1.88
CA ASP A 158 -26.98 10.57 -1.00
C ASP A 158 -27.35 12.07 -1.14
N LEU A 159 -26.74 12.80 -2.09
CA LEU A 159 -26.96 14.25 -2.31
C LEU A 159 -27.41 14.62 -3.75
N GLY A 160 -27.93 13.65 -4.51
CA GLY A 160 -28.75 13.92 -5.70
C GLY A 160 -30.21 14.17 -5.34
#